data_AF-A0A1I4KQR4-F1
#
_entry.id   AF-A0A1I4KQR4-F1
#
_cell.length_a   1.000
_cell.length_b   1.000
_cell.length_c   1.000
_cell.angle_alpha   90.00
_cell.angle_beta   90.00
_cell.angle_gamma   90.00
#
_symmetry.space_group_name_H-M   'P 1'
#
loop_
_entity.id
_entity.type
_entity.pdbx_description
1 polymer ?
#
loop_
_entity_poly.entity_id
_entity_poly.type
_entity_poly.pdbx_seq_one_letter_code
_entity_poly.pdbx_strand_id
1 'polypeptide(L)'
;MLQRVGSKYRLYPHEVTYTKNGEEYTKWALPDKQWWTETAEKHDRINIVEFTEVEVTADMQKRFKEIERMPEGFGSVYQRYVLDGTLPDNFPINHPFRQVIAKNEDESQGQSLIDAEIENMSQGQQMTEMDLRISELEAK
;
A
#
# COMPACT_ATOMS: atom_id res chain seq x y z
N MET A 1 -1.60 -9.00 -9.42
CA MET A 1 -0.41 -8.21 -9.07
C MET A 1 0.55 -9.00 -8.20
N LEU A 2 0.05 -9.83 -7.26
CA LEU A 2 0.89 -10.64 -6.39
C LEU A 2 0.98 -12.08 -6.90
N GLN A 3 2.19 -12.58 -7.08
CA GLN A 3 2.45 -13.98 -7.42
C GLN A 3 3.09 -14.67 -6.22
N ARG A 4 2.63 -15.88 -5.87
CA ARG A 4 3.29 -16.70 -4.86
C ARG A 4 4.46 -17.45 -5.50
N VAL A 5 5.64 -17.32 -4.92
CA VAL A 5 6.85 -18.06 -5.31
C VAL A 5 7.43 -18.70 -4.05
N GLY A 6 7.13 -19.98 -3.84
CA GLY A 6 7.47 -20.69 -2.61
C GLY A 6 6.77 -20.09 -1.38
N SER A 7 7.54 -19.69 -0.37
CA SER A 7 7.01 -19.10 0.87
C SER A 7 6.86 -17.58 0.85
N LYS A 8 7.07 -16.94 -0.31
CA LYS A 8 7.03 -15.48 -0.44
C LYS A 8 6.14 -15.02 -1.58
N TYR A 9 5.63 -13.80 -1.45
CA TYR A 9 5.01 -13.08 -2.56
C TYR A 9 6.07 -12.34 -3.38
N ARG A 10 5.81 -12.21 -4.69
CA ARG A 10 6.56 -11.40 -5.64
C ARG A 10 5.61 -10.45 -6.35
N LEU A 11 6.05 -9.23 -6.61
CA LEU A 11 5.33 -8.31 -7.48
C LEU A 11 5.42 -8.76 -8.94
N TYR A 12 4.26 -8.83 -9.57
CA TYR A 12 4.10 -9.03 -11.01
C TYR A 12 3.07 -8.00 -11.50
N PRO A 13 3.52 -6.76 -11.77
CA PRO A 13 2.64 -5.63 -12.05
C PRO A 13 2.26 -5.59 -13.53
N HIS A 14 1.79 -6.70 -14.06
CA HIS A 14 1.34 -6.78 -15.44
C HIS A 14 -0.13 -7.11 -15.47
N GLU A 15 -0.88 -6.34 -16.24
CA GLU A 15 -2.26 -6.61 -16.60
C GLU A 15 -2.33 -7.14 -18.02
N VAL A 16 -3.41 -7.85 -18.29
CA VAL A 16 -3.78 -8.38 -19.59
C VAL A 16 -5.22 -7.97 -19.85
N THR A 17 -5.42 -7.31 -20.98
CA THR A 17 -6.73 -7.04 -21.53
C THR A 17 -7.01 -8.11 -22.58
N TYR A 18 -8.15 -8.79 -22.47
CA TYR A 18 -8.54 -9.84 -23.40
C TYR A 18 -10.03 -9.76 -23.70
N THR A 19 -10.42 -10.19 -24.89
CA THR A 19 -11.83 -10.36 -25.25
C THR A 19 -12.25 -11.81 -25.08
N LYS A 20 -13.46 -12.03 -24.54
CA LYS A 20 -14.11 -13.32 -24.44
C LYS A 20 -15.54 -13.21 -24.96
N ASN A 21 -15.86 -13.95 -26.03
CA ASN A 21 -17.17 -13.85 -26.70
C ASN A 21 -17.56 -12.42 -27.13
N GLY A 22 -16.59 -11.57 -27.46
CA GLY A 22 -16.82 -10.17 -27.84
C GLY A 22 -16.90 -9.17 -26.68
N GLU A 23 -16.81 -9.63 -25.43
CA GLU A 23 -16.73 -8.76 -24.24
C GLU A 23 -15.29 -8.59 -23.78
N GLU A 24 -14.89 -7.38 -23.39
CA GLU A 24 -13.54 -7.06 -22.93
C GLU A 24 -13.40 -7.22 -21.41
N TYR A 25 -12.26 -7.78 -20.98
CA TYR A 25 -11.93 -8.01 -19.58
C TYR A 25 -10.48 -7.63 -19.32
N THR A 26 -10.23 -6.97 -18.18
CA THR A 26 -8.88 -6.69 -17.68
C THR A 26 -8.61 -7.52 -16.44
N LYS A 27 -7.46 -8.22 -16.42
CA LYS A 27 -7.00 -9.01 -15.27
C LYS A 27 -5.51 -8.86 -15.08
N TRP A 28 -5.02 -9.23 -13.90
CA TRP A 28 -3.59 -9.42 -13.71
C TRP A 28 -3.10 -10.60 -14.54
N ALA A 29 -2.00 -10.41 -15.26
CA ALA A 29 -1.37 -11.37 -16.17
C ALA A 29 -0.64 -12.51 -15.43
N LEU A 30 -1.29 -13.10 -14.42
CA LEU A 30 -0.78 -14.21 -13.64
C LEU A 30 -1.11 -15.55 -14.33
N PRO A 31 -0.26 -16.59 -14.18
CA PRO A 31 1.04 -16.57 -13.52
C PRO A 31 2.12 -15.79 -14.29
N ASP A 32 2.01 -15.72 -15.61
CA ASP A 32 2.89 -14.96 -16.50
C ASP A 32 2.20 -14.71 -17.86
N LYS A 33 2.80 -13.85 -18.69
CA LYS A 33 2.29 -13.53 -20.04
C LYS A 33 2.23 -14.76 -20.97
N GLN A 34 3.17 -15.70 -20.84
CA GLN A 34 3.23 -16.88 -21.71
C GLN A 34 2.01 -17.78 -21.49
N TRP A 35 1.63 -18.00 -20.24
CA TRP A 35 0.41 -18.75 -19.91
C TRP A 35 -0.84 -18.15 -20.57
N TRP A 36 -0.94 -16.82 -20.62
CA TRP A 36 -2.04 -16.12 -21.29
C TRP A 36 -2.01 -16.27 -22.80
N THR A 37 -0.83 -16.15 -23.42
CA THR A 37 -0.64 -16.39 -24.86
C THR A 37 -1.03 -17.83 -25.23
N GLU A 38 -0.53 -18.82 -24.50
CA GLU A 38 -0.86 -20.24 -24.74
C GLU A 38 -2.35 -20.53 -24.50
N THR A 39 -2.99 -19.83 -23.56
CA THR A 39 -4.42 -19.97 -23.30
C THR A 39 -5.25 -19.43 -24.45
N ALA A 40 -4.89 -18.26 -25.00
CA ALA A 40 -5.56 -17.70 -26.17
C ALA A 40 -5.39 -18.59 -27.41
N GLU A 41 -4.21 -19.19 -27.61
CA GLU A 41 -3.96 -20.14 -28.70
C GLU A 41 -4.80 -21.42 -28.61
N LYS A 42 -5.08 -21.90 -27.39
CA LYS A 42 -5.87 -23.12 -27.16
C LYS A 42 -7.38 -22.88 -27.14
N HIS A 43 -7.81 -21.62 -27.08
CA HIS A 43 -9.22 -21.26 -26.90
C HIS A 43 -9.62 -20.15 -27.86
N ASP A 44 -10.22 -20.52 -29.01
CA ASP A 44 -10.69 -19.61 -30.07
C ASP A 44 -11.59 -18.45 -29.61
N ARG A 45 -12.17 -18.55 -28.41
CA ARG A 45 -13.05 -17.54 -27.83
C ARG A 45 -12.32 -16.50 -27.00
N ILE A 46 -11.02 -16.65 -26.79
CA ILE A 46 -10.18 -15.76 -25.98
C ILE A 46 -9.15 -15.13 -26.90
N ASN A 47 -9.21 -13.80 -27.05
CA ASN A 47 -8.20 -13.06 -27.81
C ASN A 47 -7.52 -12.06 -26.88
N ILE A 48 -6.20 -12.09 -26.81
CA ILE A 48 -5.43 -11.08 -26.07
C ILE A 48 -5.45 -9.77 -26.86
N VAL A 49 -5.85 -8.69 -26.21
CA VAL A 49 -5.82 -7.33 -26.77
C VAL A 49 -4.44 -6.73 -26.50
N GLU A 50 -4.01 -6.71 -25.25
CA GLU A 50 -2.73 -6.12 -24.85
C GLU A 50 -2.24 -6.63 -23.49
N PHE A 51 -0.96 -6.42 -23.23
CA PHE A 51 -0.36 -6.54 -21.91
C PHE A 51 0.16 -5.17 -21.47
N THR A 52 -0.33 -4.69 -20.33
CA THR A 52 0.04 -3.39 -19.78
C THR A 52 0.85 -3.57 -18.52
N GLU A 53 2.00 -2.89 -18.42
CA GLU A 53 2.76 -2.83 -17.17
C GLU A 53 2.23 -1.68 -16.31
N VAL A 54 1.85 -2.00 -15.09
CA VAL A 54 1.36 -1.04 -14.09
C VAL A 54 2.55 -0.48 -13.35
N GLU A 55 2.64 0.85 -13.27
CA GLU A 55 3.69 1.51 -12.50
C GLU A 55 3.58 1.15 -11.01
N VAL A 56 4.68 0.68 -10.43
CA VAL A 56 4.76 0.36 -9.00
C VAL A 56 5.34 1.55 -8.25
N THR A 57 4.46 2.30 -7.58
CA THR A 57 4.84 3.47 -6.79
C THR A 57 5.67 3.09 -5.55
N ALA A 58 6.39 4.06 -4.98
CA ALA A 58 7.15 3.87 -3.74
C ALA A 58 6.26 3.35 -2.58
N ASP A 59 5.02 3.85 -2.48
CA ASP A 59 4.07 3.40 -1.46
C ASP A 59 3.63 1.95 -1.69
N MET A 60 3.43 1.55 -2.95
CA MET A 60 3.12 0.15 -3.28
C MET A 60 4.30 -0.76 -2.92
N GLN A 61 5.54 -0.33 -3.14
CA GLN A 61 6.73 -1.09 -2.74
C GLN A 61 6.86 -1.20 -1.22
N LYS A 62 6.62 -0.12 -0.48
CA LYS A 62 6.63 -0.13 1.00
C LYS A 62 5.62 -1.14 1.53
N ARG A 63 4.36 -1.04 1.09
CA ARG A 63 3.28 -1.94 1.50
C ARG A 63 3.54 -3.39 1.09
N PHE A 64 4.12 -3.60 -0.09
CA PHE A 64 4.54 -4.94 -0.53
C PHE A 64 5.59 -5.55 0.41
N LYS A 65 6.57 -4.77 0.89
CA LYS A 65 7.60 -5.27 1.80
C LYS A 65 7.02 -5.76 3.13
N GLU A 66 5.94 -5.17 3.59
CA GLU A 66 5.24 -5.57 4.80
C GLU A 66 4.51 -6.92 4.65
N ILE A 67 4.06 -7.25 3.44
CA ILE A 67 3.32 -8.49 3.16
C ILE A 67 4.16 -9.60 2.50
N GLU A 68 5.42 -9.34 2.12
CA GLU A 68 6.26 -10.23 1.30
C GLU A 68 6.30 -11.68 1.84
N ARG A 69 6.25 -11.84 3.16
CA ARG A 69 6.35 -13.13 3.86
C ARG A 69 5.06 -13.59 4.53
N MET A 70 3.92 -12.94 4.24
CA MET A 70 2.65 -13.34 4.80
C MET A 70 2.23 -14.74 4.31
N PRO A 71 1.48 -15.50 5.12
CA PRO A 71 1.01 -16.83 4.75
C PRO A 71 0.02 -16.77 3.59
N GLU A 72 -0.23 -17.90 2.93
CA GLU A 72 -1.27 -17.99 1.91
C GLU A 72 -2.69 -17.90 2.49
N GLY A 73 -3.68 -17.78 1.61
CA GLY A 73 -5.11 -17.79 1.96
C GLY A 73 -5.79 -16.43 1.91
N PHE A 74 -5.03 -15.33 1.88
CA PHE A 74 -5.58 -13.96 1.87
C PHE A 74 -5.05 -13.10 0.71
N GLY A 75 -4.69 -13.73 -0.42
CA GLY A 75 -4.06 -13.07 -1.56
C GLY A 75 -4.84 -11.86 -2.12
N SER A 76 -6.17 -11.92 -2.14
CA SER A 76 -7.02 -10.81 -2.58
C SER A 76 -6.91 -9.60 -1.62
N VAL A 77 -6.84 -9.84 -0.32
CA VAL A 77 -6.69 -8.81 0.70
C VAL A 77 -5.30 -8.18 0.62
N TYR A 78 -4.25 -9.01 0.49
CA TYR A 78 -2.88 -8.55 0.29
C TYR A 78 -2.75 -7.68 -0.95
N GLN A 79 -3.38 -8.10 -2.04
CA GLN A 79 -3.35 -7.33 -3.27
C GLN A 79 -4.03 -5.97 -3.10
N ARG A 80 -5.21 -5.93 -2.48
CA ARG A 80 -5.91 -4.66 -2.23
C ARG A 80 -5.05 -3.73 -1.36
N TYR A 81 -4.51 -4.24 -0.26
CA TYR A 81 -3.62 -3.49 0.61
C TYR A 81 -2.44 -2.87 -0.16
N VAL A 82 -1.76 -3.65 -1.00
CA VAL A 82 -0.63 -3.15 -1.80
C VAL A 82 -1.06 -2.08 -2.81
N LEU A 83 -2.26 -2.18 -3.40
CA LEU A 83 -2.76 -1.22 -4.39
C LEU A 83 -3.16 0.10 -3.74
N ASP A 84 -4.11 0.06 -2.82
CA ASP A 84 -4.81 1.27 -2.31
C ASP A 84 -4.63 1.52 -0.81
N GLY A 85 -4.05 0.57 -0.07
CA GLY A 85 -3.74 0.71 1.35
C GLY A 85 -4.91 0.28 2.23
N THR A 86 -6.00 -0.19 1.61
CA THR A 86 -7.22 -0.57 2.29
C THR A 86 -7.04 -1.89 3.03
N LEU A 87 -7.06 -1.79 4.34
CA LEU A 87 -7.22 -2.92 5.24
C LEU A 87 -8.72 -3.13 5.51
N PRO A 88 -9.23 -4.38 5.47
CA PRO A 88 -10.53 -4.73 6.03
C PRO A 88 -10.68 -4.31 7.49
N ASP A 89 -11.83 -3.74 7.86
CA ASP A 89 -12.12 -3.26 9.22
C ASP A 89 -12.12 -4.40 10.26
N ASN A 90 -12.54 -5.60 9.86
CA ASN A 90 -12.75 -6.73 10.75
C ASN A 90 -11.87 -7.92 10.37
N PHE A 91 -10.66 -7.93 10.91
CA PHE A 91 -9.81 -9.11 10.88
C PHE A 91 -10.04 -10.01 12.11
N PRO A 92 -10.07 -11.35 11.92
CA PRO A 92 -9.93 -12.28 13.02
C PRO A 92 -8.71 -11.94 13.89
N ILE A 93 -8.76 -12.26 15.18
CA ILE A 93 -7.67 -11.99 16.13
C ILE A 93 -6.33 -12.59 15.65
N ASN A 94 -6.39 -13.74 14.96
CA ASN A 94 -5.20 -14.43 14.45
C ASN A 94 -4.84 -14.06 13.00
N HIS A 95 -5.36 -12.95 12.47
CA HIS A 95 -5.07 -12.57 11.09
C HIS A 95 -3.64 -12.01 10.95
N PRO A 96 -2.87 -12.41 9.92
CA PRO A 96 -1.49 -11.94 9.71
C PRO A 96 -1.31 -10.42 9.64
N PHE A 97 -2.32 -9.70 9.14
CA PHE A 97 -2.32 -8.23 9.10
C PHE A 97 -2.33 -7.56 10.48
N ARG A 98 -2.65 -8.25 11.57
CA ARG A 98 -2.62 -7.66 12.91
C ARG A 98 -1.25 -7.09 13.27
N GLN A 99 -0.16 -7.72 12.82
CA GLN A 99 1.19 -7.23 13.04
C GLN A 99 1.49 -5.95 12.25
N VAL A 100 0.95 -5.84 11.03
CA VAL A 100 1.07 -4.64 10.20
C VAL A 100 0.24 -3.49 10.76
N ILE A 101 -0.98 -3.77 11.21
CA ILE A 101 -1.85 -2.79 11.87
C ILE A 101 -1.17 -2.23 13.11
N ALA A 102 -0.68 -3.09 14.01
CA ALA A 102 0.00 -2.64 15.23
C ALA A 102 1.22 -1.76 14.93
N LYS A 103 2.05 -2.15 13.94
CA LYS A 103 3.21 -1.34 13.51
C LYS A 103 2.80 0.04 12.99
N ASN A 104 1.72 0.11 12.20
CA ASN A 104 1.24 1.37 11.63
C ASN A 104 0.59 2.27 12.71
N GLU A 105 -0.11 1.68 13.68
CA GLU A 105 -0.66 2.39 14.83
C GLU A 105 0.46 2.99 15.70
N ASP A 106 1.51 2.22 16.00
CA ASP A 106 2.67 2.68 16.76
C ASP A 106 3.41 3.82 16.04
N GLU A 107 3.64 3.70 14.72
CA GLU A 107 4.26 4.77 13.91
C GLU A 107 3.40 6.05 13.90
N SER A 108 2.07 5.91 13.76
CA SER A 108 1.15 7.05 13.78
C SER A 108 1.10 7.74 15.14
N GLN A 109 1.09 6.99 16.23
CA GLN A 109 1.13 7.54 17.58
C GLN A 109 2.46 8.26 17.85
N GLY A 110 3.59 7.67 17.43
CA GLY A 110 4.90 8.30 17.54
C GLY A 110 4.98 9.64 16.79
N GLN A 111 4.48 9.70 15.56
CA GLN A 111 4.46 10.94 14.78
C GLN A 111 3.59 12.02 15.45
N SER A 112 2.40 11.63 15.95
CA SER A 112 1.49 12.56 16.63
C SER A 112 2.12 13.20 17.88
N LEU A 113 2.93 12.43 18.63
CA LEU A 113 3.66 12.94 19.79
C LEU A 113 4.77 13.92 19.41
N ILE A 114 5.50 13.64 18.33
CA ILE A 114 6.53 14.53 17.81
C ILE A 114 5.91 15.86 17.35
N ASP A 115 4.80 15.79 16.62
CA ASP A 115 4.11 16.98 16.12
C ASP A 115 3.60 17.85 17.28
N ALA A 116 3.02 17.23 18.32
CA ALA A 116 2.59 17.93 19.53
C ALA A 116 3.76 18.60 20.29
N GLU A 117 4.92 17.94 20.36
CA GLU A 117 6.12 18.52 20.99
C GLU A 117 6.63 19.74 20.22
N ILE A 118 6.66 19.67 18.88
CA ILE A 118 7.06 20.79 18.02
C ILE A 118 6.13 21.99 18.22
N GLU A 119 4.81 21.77 18.29
CA GLU A 119 3.84 22.83 18.56
C GLU A 119 4.06 23.47 19.94
N ASN A 120 4.27 22.65 20.98
CA ASN A 120 4.55 23.14 22.34
C ASN A 120 5.84 23.97 22.42
N MET A 121 6.90 23.54 21.73
CA MET A 121 8.16 24.29 21.65
C MET A 121 7.98 25.64 20.95
N SER A 122 7.22 25.67 19.84
CA SER A 122 6.93 26.91 19.12
C SER A 122 6.13 27.91 19.97
N GLN A 123 5.15 27.42 20.74
CA GLN A 123 4.37 28.27 21.64
C GLN A 123 5.22 28.82 22.81
N GLY A 124 6.11 27.99 23.37
CA GLY A 124 7.02 28.42 24.43
C GLY A 124 7.98 29.53 23.96
N GLN A 125 8.48 29.45 22.72
CA GLN A 125 9.32 30.51 22.14
C GLN A 125 8.53 31.82 21.95
N GLN A 126 7.29 31.74 21.46
CA GLN A 126 6.44 32.92 21.28
C GLN A 126 6.09 33.62 22.61
N MET A 127 5.80 32.86 23.67
CA MET A 127 5.60 33.46 25.00
C MET A 127 6.87 34.11 25.53
N THR A 128 8.02 33.47 25.37
CA THR A 128 9.31 34.02 25.80
C THR A 128 9.63 35.33 25.07
N GLU A 129 9.37 35.41 23.77
CA GLU A 129 9.53 36.65 22.98
C GLU A 129 8.55 37.73 23.41
N MET A 130 7.30 37.36 23.74
CA MET A 130 6.29 38.31 24.22
C MET A 130 6.67 38.88 25.60
N ASP A 131 7.13 38.04 26.52
CA ASP A 131 7.58 38.45 27.86
C ASP A 131 8.81 39.36 27.81
N LEU A 132 9.75 39.07 26.91
CA LEU A 132 10.90 39.95 26.64
C LEU A 132 10.45 41.32 26.14
N ARG A 133 9.49 41.36 25.21
CA ARG A 133 8.97 42.61 24.64
C ARG A 133 8.18 43.44 25.65
N ILE A 134 7.45 42.80 26.55
CA ILE A 134 6.74 43.46 27.66
C ILE A 134 7.76 44.06 28.64
N SER A 135 8.79 43.29 29.00
CA SER A 135 9.86 43.75 29.90
C SER A 135 10.63 44.97 29.35
N GLU A 136 10.86 45.03 28.04
CA GLU A 136 11.48 46.19 27.38
C GLU A 136 10.61 47.45 27.35
N LEU A 137 9.28 47.30 27.39
CA LEU A 137 8.34 48.41 27.42
C LEU A 137 8.15 48.99 28.82
N GLU A 138 8.24 48.17 29.87
CA GLU A 138 8.13 48.60 31.27
C GLU A 138 9.40 49.26 31.83
N ALA A 139 10.54 49.08 31.15
CA ALA A 139 11.83 49.67 31.53
C ALA A 139 12.08 51.10 30.99
N LYS A 140 11.10 51.72 30.31
CA LYS A 140 11.15 53.09 29.77
C LYS A 140 10.21 54.03 30.53
#